data_AF-A0A8D0PQB6-F1
#
_entry.id   AF-A0A8D0PQB6-F1
#
_cell.length_a   1.000
_cell.length_b   1.000
_cell.length_c   1.000
_cell.angle_alpha   90.00
_cell.angle_beta   90.00
_cell.angle_gamma   90.00
#
_symmetry.space_group_name_H-M   'P 1'
#
loop_
_entity.id
_entity.type
_entity.pdbx_description
1 polymer ?
#
loop_
_entity_poly.entity_id
_entity_poly.type
_entity_poly.pdbx_seq_one_letter_code
_entity_poly.pdbx_strand_id
1 'polypeptide(L)'
;PENLIGALLKTRVKDLTVVSGSVGVGDFRLRLLLETKQIIRITCSYLGANTRCEHLCLVGELELELTPQGTLAERIRVGGASVPAFYTPTACGTLVQEGGAPIRYLPICHIAILRQPREVREFRRQHYLLEHAITADCALVKGWKADHAGNITFRASARNFNTPTCKAAGTSVVEVEEIVDVGCLPQKTSMFLTFMQIE
;
A
#
# COMPACT_ATOMS: atom_id res chain seq x y z
N PRO A 1 6.28 9.70 1.69
CA PRO A 1 6.29 9.88 3.15
C PRO A 1 7.70 9.59 3.69
N GLU A 2 8.68 10.36 3.22
CA GLU A 2 10.11 10.13 3.47
C GLU A 2 10.51 10.37 4.93
N ASN A 3 9.97 11.40 5.59
CA ASN A 3 10.26 11.68 6.99
C ASN A 3 9.62 10.63 7.90
N LEU A 4 8.39 10.23 7.60
CA LEU A 4 7.71 9.16 8.34
C LEU A 4 8.41 7.80 8.19
N ILE A 5 8.90 7.47 7.00
CA ILE A 5 9.72 6.26 6.79
C ILE A 5 11.04 6.38 7.57
N GLY A 6 11.68 7.54 7.57
CA GLY A 6 12.89 7.80 8.36
C GLY A 6 12.64 7.69 9.87
N ALA A 7 11.49 8.13 10.35
CA ALA A 7 11.07 7.95 11.74
C ALA A 7 10.85 6.47 12.06
N LEU A 8 10.14 5.74 11.20
CA LEU A 8 9.88 4.30 11.36
C LEU A 8 11.18 3.49 11.39
N LEU A 9 12.18 3.86 10.58
CA LEU A 9 13.51 3.27 10.59
C LEU A 9 14.19 3.37 11.96
N LYS A 10 14.03 4.52 12.65
CA LYS A 10 14.60 4.75 13.99
C LYS A 10 13.88 3.95 15.08
N THR A 11 12.57 3.71 14.94
CA THR A 11 11.80 2.92 15.92
C THR A 11 12.21 1.44 15.99
N ARG A 12 12.86 0.92 14.94
CA ARG A 12 13.25 -0.51 14.82
C ARG A 12 12.09 -1.50 14.91
N VAL A 13 10.84 -1.07 14.75
CA VAL A 13 9.67 -1.98 14.71
C VAL A 13 9.88 -3.07 13.66
N LYS A 14 9.52 -4.30 13.99
CA LYS A 14 9.71 -5.50 13.17
C LYS A 14 8.39 -6.05 12.68
N ASP A 15 8.49 -7.04 11.80
CA ASP A 15 7.35 -7.84 11.34
C ASP A 15 6.26 -7.03 10.63
N LEU A 16 6.67 -5.97 9.94
CA LEU A 16 5.76 -5.11 9.19
C LEU A 16 5.23 -5.84 7.95
N THR A 17 3.91 -5.78 7.79
CA THR A 17 3.23 -6.03 6.51
C THR A 17 2.96 -4.68 5.85
N VAL A 18 3.56 -4.46 4.68
CA VAL A 18 3.50 -3.18 3.97
C VAL A 18 2.67 -3.29 2.70
N VAL A 19 1.75 -2.34 2.51
CA VAL A 19 1.00 -2.19 1.27
C VAL A 19 1.44 -0.88 0.60
N SER A 20 1.93 -0.97 -0.64
CA SER A 20 2.42 0.21 -1.38
C SER A 20 2.26 0.04 -2.89
N GLY A 21 2.02 1.13 -3.62
CA GLY A 21 2.01 1.09 -5.08
C GLY A 21 3.32 0.57 -5.67
N SER A 22 4.45 1.06 -5.15
CA SER A 22 5.80 0.60 -5.50
C SER A 22 6.72 0.48 -4.29
N VAL A 23 7.77 -0.34 -4.41
CA VAL A 23 8.77 -0.55 -3.35
C VAL A 23 9.85 0.55 -3.35
N GLY A 24 9.87 1.40 -4.39
CA GLY A 24 10.91 2.43 -4.58
C GLY A 24 12.19 1.87 -5.21
N VAL A 25 13.06 2.78 -5.65
CA VAL A 25 14.33 2.49 -6.32
C VAL A 25 15.46 3.23 -5.60
N GLY A 26 16.67 2.67 -5.61
CA GLY A 26 17.84 3.26 -4.94
C GLY A 26 17.73 3.19 -3.41
N ASP A 27 18.58 3.94 -2.71
CA ASP A 27 18.70 3.93 -1.23
C ASP A 27 17.60 4.73 -0.50
N PHE A 28 16.41 4.83 -1.11
CA PHE A 28 15.32 5.67 -0.60
C PHE A 28 14.07 4.84 -0.30
N ARG A 29 13.24 5.38 0.62
CA ARG A 29 11.90 4.87 0.97
C ARG A 29 11.93 3.46 1.58
N LEU A 30 11.11 2.54 1.06
CA LEU A 30 10.87 1.22 1.68
C LEU A 30 12.12 0.33 1.66
N ARG A 31 13.10 0.59 0.80
CA ARG A 31 14.37 -0.15 0.80
C ARG A 31 15.11 -0.04 2.14
N LEU A 32 15.06 1.11 2.81
CA LEU A 32 15.73 1.30 4.11
C LEU A 32 15.18 0.32 5.18
N LEU A 33 13.88 0.06 5.11
CA LEU A 33 13.19 -0.88 6.01
C LEU A 33 13.47 -2.35 5.61
N LEU A 34 13.73 -2.62 4.33
CA LEU A 34 14.19 -3.94 3.86
C LEU A 34 15.62 -4.24 4.31
N GLU A 35 16.53 -3.25 4.23
CA GLU A 35 17.93 -3.39 4.65
C GLU A 35 18.05 -3.67 6.15
N THR A 36 17.19 -3.03 6.94
CA THR A 36 17.10 -3.25 8.39
C THR A 36 16.22 -4.45 8.77
N LYS A 37 15.72 -5.24 7.80
CA LYS A 37 14.83 -6.39 8.02
C LYS A 37 13.66 -6.08 8.94
N GLN A 38 12.98 -4.94 8.71
CA GLN A 38 11.79 -4.53 9.45
C GLN A 38 10.49 -5.02 8.79
N ILE A 39 10.56 -5.42 7.51
CA ILE A 39 9.40 -5.85 6.70
C ILE A 39 9.46 -7.36 6.48
N ILE A 40 8.35 -8.05 6.76
CA ILE A 40 8.18 -9.49 6.48
C ILE A 40 7.30 -9.76 5.26
N ARG A 41 6.41 -8.82 4.90
CA ARG A 41 5.50 -8.95 3.76
C ARG A 41 5.30 -7.64 3.03
N ILE A 42 5.30 -7.69 1.70
CA ILE A 42 4.95 -6.58 0.82
C ILE A 42 3.81 -7.00 -0.10
N THR A 43 2.75 -6.19 -0.12
CA THR A 43 1.76 -6.20 -1.20
C THR A 43 1.98 -4.97 -2.07
N CYS A 44 2.32 -5.17 -3.34
CA CYS A 44 2.58 -4.06 -4.24
C CYS A 44 2.13 -4.34 -5.68
N SER A 45 2.04 -3.28 -6.48
CA SER A 45 1.70 -3.42 -7.90
C SER A 45 2.90 -3.56 -8.81
N TYR A 46 4.05 -3.07 -8.36
CA TYR A 46 5.28 -3.10 -9.13
C TYR A 46 6.49 -3.04 -8.20
N LEU A 47 7.41 -3.99 -8.37
CA LEU A 47 8.69 -4.03 -7.64
C LEU A 47 9.65 -2.91 -8.10
N GLY A 48 9.73 -2.69 -9.42
CA GLY A 48 10.79 -1.86 -10.02
C GLY A 48 12.15 -2.53 -10.00
N ALA A 49 13.22 -1.73 -10.17
CA ALA A 49 14.61 -2.17 -10.15
C ALA A 49 15.15 -2.33 -8.71
N ASN A 50 14.39 -3.01 -7.85
CA ASN A 50 14.76 -3.24 -6.44
C ASN A 50 15.32 -4.66 -6.26
N THR A 51 16.58 -4.83 -6.61
CA THR A 51 17.31 -6.11 -6.54
C THR A 51 17.34 -6.70 -5.12
N ARG A 52 17.31 -5.85 -4.08
CA ARG A 52 17.27 -6.30 -2.69
C ARG A 52 15.96 -6.96 -2.34
N CYS A 53 14.84 -6.39 -2.76
CA CYS A 53 13.52 -6.99 -2.55
C CYS A 53 13.43 -8.34 -3.27
N GLU A 54 13.89 -8.42 -4.52
CA GLU A 54 13.97 -9.67 -5.29
C GLU A 54 14.82 -10.72 -4.58
N HIS A 55 16.04 -10.36 -4.17
CA HIS A 55 16.92 -11.25 -3.44
C HIS A 55 16.28 -11.78 -2.15
N LEU A 56 15.69 -10.91 -1.33
CA LEU A 56 15.02 -11.30 -0.08
C LEU A 56 13.83 -12.24 -0.31
N CYS A 57 13.09 -12.05 -1.40
CA CYS A 57 12.05 -12.99 -1.80
C CYS A 57 12.65 -14.35 -2.15
N LEU A 58 13.69 -14.40 -2.99
CA LEU A 58 14.32 -15.64 -3.46
C LEU A 58 14.94 -16.46 -2.33
N VAL A 59 15.52 -15.80 -1.31
CA VAL A 59 16.08 -16.49 -0.13
C VAL A 59 15.03 -16.83 0.93
N GLY A 60 13.76 -16.44 0.73
CA GLY A 60 12.65 -16.77 1.62
C GLY A 60 12.51 -15.90 2.87
N GLU A 61 13.22 -14.76 2.91
CA GLU A 61 13.18 -13.79 4.01
C GLU A 61 12.06 -12.75 3.87
N LEU A 62 11.42 -12.65 2.71
CA LEU A 62 10.36 -11.69 2.42
C LEU A 62 9.20 -12.36 1.68
N GLU A 63 7.98 -12.08 2.13
CA GLU A 63 6.74 -12.42 1.42
C GLU A 63 6.38 -11.31 0.43
N LEU A 64 6.04 -11.67 -0.80
CA LEU A 64 5.68 -10.73 -1.86
C LEU A 64 4.37 -11.12 -2.53
N GLU A 65 3.38 -10.22 -2.46
CA GLU A 65 2.11 -10.32 -3.17
C GLU A 65 2.04 -9.24 -4.27
N LEU A 66 2.18 -9.65 -5.52
CA LEU A 66 1.96 -8.78 -6.67
C LEU A 66 0.45 -8.65 -6.98
N THR A 67 -0.06 -7.42 -6.96
CA THR A 67 -1.46 -7.11 -7.23
C THR A 67 -1.58 -6.07 -8.34
N PRO A 68 -2.40 -6.29 -9.39
CA PRO A 68 -2.60 -5.30 -10.44
C PRO A 68 -2.90 -3.91 -9.88
N GLN A 69 -2.28 -2.85 -10.43
CA GLN A 69 -2.31 -1.51 -9.83
C GLN A 69 -3.72 -0.97 -9.58
N GLY A 70 -4.62 -1.13 -10.56
CA GLY A 70 -6.02 -0.72 -10.42
C GLY A 70 -6.75 -1.51 -9.33
N THR A 71 -6.53 -2.82 -9.28
CA THR A 71 -7.06 -3.69 -8.22
C THR A 71 -6.52 -3.29 -6.84
N LEU A 72 -5.22 -3.01 -6.72
CA LEU A 72 -4.62 -2.58 -5.45
C LEU A 72 -5.23 -1.26 -4.96
N ALA A 73 -5.36 -0.27 -5.84
CA ALA A 73 -5.97 1.02 -5.50
C ALA A 73 -7.43 0.84 -5.06
N GLU A 74 -8.17 -0.01 -5.75
CA GLU A 74 -9.58 -0.27 -5.46
C GLU A 74 -9.76 -1.06 -4.17
N ARG A 75 -8.93 -2.07 -3.89
CA ARG A 75 -8.89 -2.81 -2.61
C ARG A 75 -8.70 -1.87 -1.41
N ILE A 76 -7.81 -0.88 -1.53
CA ILE A 76 -7.59 0.13 -0.48
C ILE A 76 -8.82 1.05 -0.40
N ARG A 77 -9.34 1.53 -1.54
CA ARG A 77 -10.51 2.43 -1.59
C ARG A 77 -11.74 1.81 -0.95
N VAL A 78 -12.05 0.55 -1.27
CA VAL A 78 -13.21 -0.16 -0.70
C VAL A 78 -13.03 -0.45 0.79
N GLY A 79 -11.80 -0.69 1.24
CA GLY A 79 -11.48 -0.84 2.66
C GLY A 79 -11.81 0.42 3.46
N GLY A 80 -11.41 1.59 2.97
CA GLY A 80 -11.78 2.87 3.60
C GLY A 80 -13.26 3.24 3.46
N ALA A 81 -14.01 2.55 2.59
CA ALA A 81 -15.46 2.70 2.46
C ALA A 81 -16.25 1.60 3.21
N SER A 82 -15.58 0.78 4.02
CA SER A 82 -16.19 -0.35 4.74
C SER A 82 -16.91 -1.36 3.84
N VAL A 83 -16.44 -1.52 2.59
CA VAL A 83 -16.94 -2.52 1.65
C VAL A 83 -15.98 -3.71 1.66
N PRO A 84 -16.39 -4.92 2.08
CA PRO A 84 -15.46 -6.01 2.37
C PRO A 84 -14.83 -6.64 1.12
N ALA A 85 -15.51 -6.58 -0.03
CA ALA A 85 -15.02 -7.11 -1.29
C ALA A 85 -15.75 -6.48 -2.49
N PHE A 86 -15.15 -6.58 -3.67
CA PHE A 86 -15.72 -6.15 -4.94
C PHE A 86 -15.31 -7.10 -6.08
N TYR A 87 -16.04 -7.06 -7.20
CA TYR A 87 -15.70 -7.82 -8.40
C TYR A 87 -15.00 -6.94 -9.44
N THR A 88 -13.95 -7.45 -10.09
CA THR A 88 -13.22 -6.76 -11.17
C THR A 88 -12.84 -7.72 -12.30
N PRO A 89 -12.90 -7.31 -13.58
CA PRO A 89 -12.48 -8.17 -14.69
C PRO A 89 -10.93 -8.25 -14.79
N THR A 90 -10.23 -7.42 -14.03
CA THR A 90 -8.77 -7.35 -14.05
C THR A 90 -8.17 -8.68 -13.61
N ALA A 91 -7.27 -9.21 -14.45
CA ALA A 91 -6.51 -10.44 -14.22
C ALA A 91 -7.33 -11.75 -14.28
N CYS A 92 -8.56 -11.71 -14.80
CA CYS A 92 -9.28 -12.92 -15.22
C CYS A 92 -8.43 -13.72 -16.25
N GLY A 93 -8.38 -15.04 -16.09
CA GLY A 93 -7.59 -15.95 -16.94
C GLY A 93 -6.08 -15.86 -16.75
N THR A 94 -5.61 -15.37 -15.59
CA THR A 94 -4.18 -15.26 -15.27
C THR A 94 -3.84 -15.99 -13.97
N LEU A 95 -2.55 -16.10 -13.63
CA LEU A 95 -2.07 -16.63 -12.35
C LEU A 95 -2.64 -15.89 -11.11
N VAL A 96 -3.13 -14.66 -11.29
CA VAL A 96 -3.83 -13.94 -10.22
C VAL A 96 -5.17 -14.61 -9.89
N GLN A 97 -5.91 -15.05 -10.91
CA GLN A 97 -7.16 -15.80 -10.78
C GLN A 97 -6.89 -17.24 -10.34
N GLU A 98 -6.03 -17.94 -11.08
CA GLU A 98 -5.78 -19.38 -10.90
C GLU A 98 -5.08 -19.69 -9.58
N GLY A 99 -4.38 -18.71 -9.02
CA GLY A 99 -3.49 -18.91 -7.88
C GLY A 99 -2.18 -19.56 -8.32
N GLY A 100 -1.46 -20.12 -7.35
CA GLY A 100 -0.19 -20.82 -7.62
C GLY A 100 1.02 -19.90 -7.83
N ALA A 101 0.83 -18.57 -7.90
CA ALA A 101 1.96 -17.65 -7.84
C ALA A 101 2.65 -17.74 -6.46
N PRO A 102 3.97 -17.91 -6.39
CA PRO A 102 4.68 -17.96 -5.11
C PRO A 102 4.60 -16.60 -4.41
N ILE A 103 4.09 -16.62 -3.17
CA ILE A 103 4.11 -15.47 -2.26
C ILE A 103 5.38 -15.50 -1.41
N ARG A 104 5.86 -16.70 -1.05
CA ARG A 104 7.05 -16.88 -0.23
C ARG A 104 7.82 -18.10 -0.71
N TYR A 105 9.15 -17.96 -0.77
CA TYR A 105 10.07 -19.09 -0.98
C TYR A 105 10.62 -19.58 0.38
N LEU A 106 11.05 -20.84 0.43
CA LEU A 106 11.89 -21.39 1.49
C LEU A 106 13.36 -21.18 1.11
N PRO A 107 14.29 -21.25 2.09
CA PRO A 107 15.70 -21.44 1.78
C PRO A 107 15.85 -22.62 0.79
N ILE A 108 16.71 -22.48 -0.22
CA ILE A 108 16.90 -23.47 -1.31
C ILE A 108 15.81 -23.43 -2.40
N CYS A 109 15.09 -22.31 -2.55
CA CYS A 109 14.15 -22.04 -3.66
C CYS A 109 12.93 -22.98 -3.76
N HIS A 110 12.57 -23.70 -2.70
CA HIS A 110 11.27 -24.39 -2.62
C HIS A 110 10.15 -23.38 -2.35
N ILE A 111 8.93 -23.61 -2.84
CA ILE A 111 7.82 -22.69 -2.62
C ILE A 111 7.19 -22.95 -1.24
N ALA A 112 7.11 -21.92 -0.39
CA ALA A 112 6.57 -22.01 0.96
C ALA A 112 5.07 -21.70 1.01
N ILE A 113 4.67 -20.63 0.31
CA ILE A 113 3.30 -20.10 0.33
C ILE A 113 2.91 -19.79 -1.10
N LEU A 114 1.83 -20.41 -1.57
CA LEU A 114 1.22 -20.13 -2.86
C LEU A 114 0.04 -19.17 -2.69
N ARG A 115 -0.14 -18.30 -3.68
CA ARG A 115 -1.36 -17.51 -3.82
C ARG A 115 -2.55 -18.44 -3.98
N GLN A 116 -3.61 -18.18 -3.21
CA GLN A 116 -4.88 -18.89 -3.36
C GLN A 116 -5.62 -18.41 -4.61
N PRO A 117 -6.38 -19.29 -5.28
CA PRO A 117 -7.26 -18.88 -6.37
C PRO A 117 -8.30 -17.86 -5.90
N ARG A 118 -8.72 -16.99 -6.81
CA ARG A 118 -9.79 -16.01 -6.57
C ARG A 118 -11.14 -16.59 -6.99
N GLU A 119 -12.20 -16.25 -6.26
CA GLU A 119 -13.55 -16.57 -6.68
C GLU A 119 -13.88 -15.86 -8.00
N VAL A 120 -14.53 -16.57 -8.92
CA VAL A 120 -14.95 -16.04 -10.22
C VAL A 120 -16.48 -16.04 -10.29
N ARG A 121 -17.04 -14.92 -10.74
CA ARG A 121 -18.48 -14.82 -11.04
C ARG A 121 -18.69 -14.20 -12.42
N GLU A 122 -19.68 -14.70 -13.14
CA GLU A 122 -20.09 -14.12 -14.42
C GLU A 122 -21.16 -13.04 -14.21
N PHE A 123 -20.94 -11.88 -14.83
CA PHE A 123 -21.93 -10.82 -14.95
C PHE A 123 -22.01 -10.39 -16.41
N ARG A 124 -23.23 -10.35 -16.98
CA ARG A 124 -23.46 -9.90 -18.37
C ARG A 124 -22.54 -10.57 -19.40
N ARG A 125 -22.30 -11.89 -19.28
CA ARG A 125 -21.42 -12.68 -20.17
C ARG A 125 -19.93 -12.37 -20.08
N GLN A 126 -19.49 -11.73 -18.99
CA GLN A 126 -18.09 -11.49 -18.70
C GLN A 126 -17.73 -12.02 -17.31
N HIS A 127 -16.55 -12.63 -17.17
CA HIS A 127 -16.04 -13.13 -15.90
C HIS A 127 -15.36 -12.02 -15.10
N TYR A 128 -15.56 -12.04 -13.78
CA TYR A 128 -14.97 -11.11 -12.82
C TYR A 128 -14.40 -11.88 -11.63
N LEU A 129 -13.30 -11.37 -11.09
CA LEU A 129 -12.65 -11.88 -9.88
C LEU A 129 -13.14 -11.14 -8.65
N LEU A 130 -13.42 -11.88 -7.58
CA LEU A 130 -13.65 -11.32 -6.26
C LEU A 130 -12.31 -10.88 -5.65
N GLU A 131 -12.22 -9.62 -5.26
CA GLU A 131 -11.07 -9.05 -4.57
C GLU A 131 -11.50 -8.44 -3.24
N HIS A 132 -10.75 -8.75 -2.19
CA HIS A 132 -11.04 -8.31 -0.83
C HIS A 132 -10.42 -6.95 -0.52
N ALA A 133 -11.13 -6.16 0.27
CA ALA A 133 -10.64 -4.90 0.80
C ALA A 133 -9.30 -5.07 1.53
N ILE A 134 -8.48 -4.02 1.45
CA ILE A 134 -7.28 -3.86 2.26
C ILE A 134 -7.55 -2.75 3.26
N THR A 135 -7.36 -3.07 4.53
CA THR A 135 -7.25 -2.11 5.63
C THR A 135 -5.93 -2.31 6.35
N ALA A 136 -5.43 -1.28 7.03
CA ALA A 136 -4.18 -1.34 7.79
C ALA A 136 -4.36 -0.77 9.20
N ASP A 137 -3.43 -1.09 10.11
CA ASP A 137 -3.39 -0.45 11.42
C ASP A 137 -2.99 1.02 11.29
N CYS A 138 -1.96 1.27 10.46
CA CYS A 138 -1.40 2.59 10.22
C CYS A 138 -1.24 2.90 8.73
N ALA A 139 -1.53 4.14 8.34
CA ALA A 139 -1.25 4.71 7.02
C ALA A 139 -0.20 5.82 7.13
N LEU A 140 0.87 5.73 6.32
CA LEU A 140 1.87 6.79 6.20
C LEU A 140 1.66 7.53 4.87
N VAL A 141 1.29 8.81 4.94
CA VAL A 141 0.85 9.58 3.77
C VAL A 141 1.66 10.86 3.58
N LYS A 142 1.93 11.22 2.32
CA LYS A 142 2.52 12.51 1.94
C LYS A 142 1.47 13.44 1.36
N GLY A 143 1.16 14.52 2.08
CA GLY A 143 0.40 15.66 1.58
C GLY A 143 1.30 16.80 1.10
N TRP A 144 0.70 17.80 0.46
CA TRP A 144 1.38 19.06 0.11
C TRP A 144 1.15 20.10 1.20
N LYS A 145 -0.10 20.50 1.42
CA LYS A 145 -0.49 21.40 2.51
C LYS A 145 -1.53 20.78 3.41
N ALA A 146 -1.49 21.08 4.71
CA ALA A 146 -2.59 20.81 5.62
C ALA A 146 -2.99 22.06 6.39
N ASP A 147 -4.26 22.16 6.77
CA ASP A 147 -4.70 23.16 7.76
C ASP A 147 -4.78 22.56 9.17
N HIS A 148 -4.91 23.42 10.19
CA HIS A 148 -5.06 22.98 11.59
C HIS A 148 -6.35 22.17 11.87
N ALA A 149 -7.30 22.10 10.93
CA ALA A 149 -8.59 21.43 11.12
C ALA A 149 -8.62 19.98 10.60
N GLY A 150 -7.59 19.52 9.90
CA GLY A 150 -7.55 18.16 9.35
C GLY A 150 -7.40 18.11 7.84
N ASN A 151 -7.67 19.21 7.14
CA ASN A 151 -7.82 19.19 5.68
C ASN A 151 -6.46 19.12 5.01
N ILE A 152 -6.35 18.31 3.96
CA ILE A 152 -5.08 18.07 3.27
C ILE A 152 -5.25 18.21 1.77
N THR A 153 -4.29 18.88 1.13
CA THR A 153 -4.21 18.99 -0.33
C THR A 153 -3.02 18.22 -0.87
N PHE A 154 -3.15 17.73 -2.11
CA PHE A 154 -2.08 17.04 -2.82
C PHE A 154 -1.73 17.81 -4.09
N ARG A 155 -0.43 17.90 -4.40
CA ARG A 155 0.08 18.58 -5.59
C ARG A 155 0.33 17.60 -6.74
N ALA A 156 -0.28 17.87 -7.89
CA ALA A 156 -0.10 17.10 -9.12
C ALA A 156 -0.23 15.57 -8.92
N SER A 157 0.73 14.79 -9.45
CA SER A 157 0.72 13.33 -9.41
C SER A 157 1.05 12.71 -8.04
N ALA A 158 1.42 13.53 -7.04
CA ALA A 158 1.63 13.05 -5.66
C ALA A 158 0.32 12.59 -4.99
N ARG A 159 -0.84 12.91 -5.56
CA ARG A 159 -2.16 12.50 -5.04
C ARG A 159 -2.39 10.97 -5.04
N ASN A 160 -1.73 10.26 -5.96
CA ASN A 160 -1.79 8.82 -6.26
C ASN A 160 -2.46 7.89 -5.22
N PHE A 161 -1.72 6.99 -4.58
CA PHE A 161 -2.19 6.09 -3.54
C PHE A 161 -2.43 6.81 -2.21
N ASN A 162 -1.83 7.99 -2.01
CA ASN A 162 -1.98 8.76 -0.77
C ASN A 162 -3.45 9.02 -0.40
N THR A 163 -4.31 9.33 -1.38
CA THR A 163 -5.73 9.61 -1.14
C THR A 163 -6.52 8.40 -0.61
N PRO A 164 -6.54 7.23 -1.29
CA PRO A 164 -7.24 6.06 -0.75
C PRO A 164 -6.57 5.51 0.52
N THR A 165 -5.23 5.56 0.63
CA THR A 165 -4.50 5.07 1.81
C THR A 165 -4.88 5.81 3.09
N CYS A 166 -5.08 7.14 3.05
CA CYS A 166 -5.54 7.92 4.21
C CYS A 166 -6.85 7.42 4.83
N LYS A 167 -7.70 6.74 4.05
CA LYS A 167 -9.05 6.34 4.47
C LYS A 167 -9.11 4.89 4.93
N ALA A 168 -8.09 4.09 4.62
CA ALA A 168 -8.11 2.65 4.77
C ALA A 168 -7.26 2.16 5.95
N ALA A 169 -7.07 2.98 6.98
CA ALA A 169 -6.30 2.62 8.16
C ALA A 169 -6.98 3.06 9.46
N GLY A 170 -6.70 2.34 10.55
CA GLY A 170 -7.15 2.73 11.89
C GLY A 170 -6.53 4.06 12.34
N THR A 171 -5.25 4.27 12.03
CA THR A 171 -4.53 5.53 12.27
C THR A 171 -3.86 6.03 10.99
N SER A 172 -4.10 7.28 10.61
CA SER A 172 -3.48 7.89 9.44
C SER A 172 -2.54 9.02 9.86
N VAL A 173 -1.25 8.84 9.58
CA VAL A 173 -0.20 9.82 9.87
C VAL A 173 0.21 10.48 8.56
N VAL A 174 0.08 11.81 8.48
CA VAL A 174 0.33 12.55 7.24
C VAL A 174 1.45 13.56 7.47
N GLU A 175 2.52 13.44 6.68
CA GLU A 175 3.52 14.50 6.56
C GLU A 175 3.12 15.47 5.46
N VAL A 176 3.29 16.77 5.71
CA VAL A 176 3.02 17.84 4.76
C VAL A 176 4.25 18.74 4.59
N GLU A 177 4.29 19.48 3.49
CA GLU A 177 5.35 20.47 3.24
C GLU A 177 5.04 21.81 3.91
N GLU A 178 3.77 22.14 4.09
CA GLU A 178 3.33 23.42 4.65
C GLU A 178 2.06 23.23 5.50
N ILE A 179 2.05 23.83 6.69
CA ILE A 179 0.86 23.96 7.52
C ILE A 179 0.31 25.38 7.32
N VAL A 180 -1.00 25.51 7.11
CA VAL A 180 -1.69 26.78 6.87
C VAL A 180 -2.85 26.99 7.84
N ASP A 181 -3.32 28.22 7.95
CA ASP A 181 -4.50 28.52 8.76
C ASP A 181 -5.78 27.92 8.16
N VAL A 182 -6.76 27.68 9.03
CA VAL A 182 -8.07 27.17 8.64
C VAL A 182 -8.74 28.17 7.69
N GLY A 183 -9.20 27.67 6.55
CA GLY A 183 -9.82 28.49 5.49
C GLY A 183 -8.87 28.90 4.35
N CYS A 184 -7.55 28.67 4.49
CA CYS A 184 -6.58 28.91 3.40
C CYS A 184 -6.61 27.81 2.32
N LEU A 185 -7.23 26.66 2.60
CA LEU A 185 -7.39 25.56 1.65
C LEU A 185 -8.74 25.63 0.92
N PRO A 186 -8.80 25.34 -0.39
CA PRO A 186 -10.06 25.34 -1.13
C PRO A 186 -11.01 24.23 -0.63
N GLN A 187 -12.27 24.58 -0.38
CA GLN A 187 -13.32 23.72 0.21
C GLN A 187 -13.54 22.37 -0.50
N LYS A 188 -13.17 22.24 -1.78
CA LYS A 188 -13.29 20.97 -2.53
C LYS A 188 -12.21 19.93 -2.17
N THR A 189 -11.32 20.22 -1.23
CA THR A 189 -10.12 19.40 -0.95
C THR A 189 -10.12 18.74 0.43
N SER A 190 -11.22 18.82 1.16
CA SER A 190 -11.29 18.34 2.54
C SER A 190 -11.32 16.81 2.64
N MET A 191 -10.31 16.26 3.30
CA MET A 191 -10.35 14.93 3.93
C MET A 191 -10.10 15.18 5.41
N PHE A 192 -11.10 14.93 6.27
CA PHE A 192 -10.95 15.16 7.72
C PHE A 192 -10.09 14.05 8.34
N LEU A 193 -9.01 14.44 9.01
CA LEU A 193 -8.11 13.53 9.72
C LEU A 193 -7.82 14.08 11.12
N THR A 194 -7.69 13.19 12.10
CA THR A 194 -7.26 13.56 13.46
C THR A 194 -5.73 13.68 13.47
N PHE A 195 -5.20 14.85 13.82
CA PHE A 195 -3.75 15.07 13.85
C PHE A 195 -3.13 14.68 15.19
N MET A 196 -1.94 14.08 15.12
CA MET A 196 -0.99 14.05 16.22
C MET A 196 0.29 14.72 15.70
N GLN A 197 0.58 15.92 16.20
CA GLN A 197 1.76 16.68 15.81
C GLN A 197 2.98 16.05 16.50
N ILE A 198 3.93 15.56 15.71
CA ILE A 198 5.23 15.06 16.21
C ILE A 198 6.24 16.17 15.90
N GLU A 199 6.62 16.92 16.92
CA GLU A 199 7.73 17.90 16.88
C GLU A 199 9.10 17.22 16.87
#